data_AF-A0A3D3V136-F1
#
_entry.id   AF-A0A3D3V136-F1
#
_cell.length_a   1.000
_cell.length_b   1.000
_cell.length_c   1.000
_cell.angle_alpha   90.00
_cell.angle_beta   90.00
_cell.angle_gamma   90.00
#
_symmetry.space_group_name_H-M   'P 1'
#
loop_
_entity.id
_entity.type
_entity.pdbx_description
1 polymer ?
#
loop_
_entity_poly.entity_id
_entity_poly.type
_entity_poly.pdbx_seq_one_letter_code
_entity_poly.pdbx_strand_id
1 'polypeptide(L)' 'MGEELDNIGQKIRALRQAKQMTVRELASLAGVTPGLISQIEHGRVS' A
#
# COMPACT_ATOMS: atom_id res chain seq x y z
N MET A 1 -20.13 -12.89 2.73
CA MET A 1 -19.12 -13.50 1.82
C MET A 1 -18.83 -12.47 0.74
N GLY A 2 -17.96 -11.51 1.01
CA GLY A 2 -17.72 -10.37 0.11
C GLY A 2 -16.26 -9.91 0.11
N GLU A 3 -15.34 -10.77 0.55
CA GLU A 3 -13.94 -10.43 0.85
C GLU A 3 -12.97 -10.71 -0.32
N GLU A 4 -13.47 -10.89 -1.54
CA GLU A 4 -12.61 -11.34 -2.66
C GLU A 4 -12.13 -10.23 -3.60
N LEU A 5 -12.54 -8.98 -3.38
CA LEU A 5 -12.04 -7.81 -4.13
C LEU A 5 -11.63 -6.65 -3.20
N ASP A 6 -11.15 -6.98 -2.00
CA ASP A 6 -10.72 -6.00 -1.01
C ASP A 6 -9.44 -5.30 -1.46
N ASN A 7 -9.66 -4.08 -1.96
CA ASN A 7 -8.78 -2.93 -2.15
C ASN A 7 -7.27 -3.25 -2.22
N ILE A 8 -6.66 -3.13 -3.42
CA ILE A 8 -5.22 -3.33 -3.69
C ILE A 8 -4.32 -2.65 -2.64
N GLY A 9 -4.75 -1.50 -2.10
CA GLY A 9 -4.09 -0.82 -0.99
C GLY A 9 -3.87 -1.65 0.27
N GLN A 10 -4.86 -2.46 0.67
CA GLN A 10 -4.73 -3.33 1.83
C GLN A 10 -3.72 -4.46 1.60
N LYS A 11 -3.70 -5.03 0.39
CA LYS A 11 -2.70 -6.05 0.01
C LYS A 11 -1.29 -5.48 0.03
N ILE A 12 -1.11 -4.27 -0.50
CA ILE A 12 0.18 -3.57 -0.46
C ILE A 12 0.62 -3.33 0.99
N ARG A 13 -0.29 -2.84 1.84
CA ARG A 13 0.00 -2.63 3.27
C ARG A 13 0.40 -3.91 3.98
N ALA A 14 -0.33 -5.00 3.76
CA ALA A 14 -0.05 -6.30 4.37
C ALA A 14 1.33 -6.84 3.96
N LEU A 15 1.65 -6.81 2.66
CA LEU A 15 2.96 -7.24 2.14
C LEU A 15 4.10 -6.37 2.66
N ARG A 16 3.89 -5.05 2.74
CA ARG A 16 4.86 -4.10 3.29
C ARG A 16 5.17 -4.42 4.75
N GLN A 17 4.13 -4.64 5.57
CA GLN A 17 4.29 -4.99 6.98
C GLN A 17 4.94 -6.36 7.18
N ALA A 18 4.58 -7.36 6.36
CA ALA A 18 5.22 -8.68 6.39
C ALA A 18 6.72 -8.62 6.08
N LYS A 19 7.14 -7.65 5.26
CA LYS A 19 8.55 -7.36 4.95
C LYS A 19 9.21 -6.39 5.94
N GLN A 20 8.51 -5.98 7.00
CA GLN A 20 8.99 -4.99 7.99
C GLN A 20 9.43 -3.65 7.37
N MET A 21 8.81 -3.27 6.25
CA MET A 21 9.16 -2.06 5.52
C MET A 21 8.29 -0.87 5.94
N THR A 22 8.89 0.31 5.93
CA THR A 22 8.18 1.58 6.04
C THR A 22 7.58 2.00 4.71
N VAL A 23 6.60 2.90 4.75
CA VAL A 23 5.99 3.50 3.55
C VAL A 23 7.04 4.22 2.69
N ARG A 24 8.05 4.85 3.33
CA ARG A 24 9.14 5.54 2.63
C ARG A 24 10.05 4.57 1.88
N GLU A 25 10.41 3.45 2.49
CA GLU A 25 11.24 2.43 1.84
C GLU A 25 10.51 1.79 0.66
N LEU A 26 9.22 1.44 0.84
CA LEU A 26 8.41 0.92 -0.27
C LEU A 26 8.31 1.94 -1.41
N ALA A 27 8.06 3.21 -1.09
CA ALA A 27 7.96 4.27 -2.08
C ALA A 27 9.29 4.49 -2.83
N SER A 28 10.41 4.48 -2.10
CA SER A 28 11.74 4.59 -2.69
C SER A 28 12.05 3.43 -3.64
N LEU A 29 11.68 2.20 -3.29
CA LEU A 29 11.89 1.02 -4.13
C LEU A 29 10.96 1.00 -5.35
N ALA A 30 9.73 1.50 -5.20
CA ALA A 30 8.77 1.63 -6.29
C ALA A 30 9.00 2.87 -7.17
N GLY A 31 9.95 3.75 -6.81
CA GLY A 31 10.23 4.99 -7.56
C GLY A 31 9.08 6.00 -7.50
N VAL A 32 8.27 5.96 -6.44
CA VAL A 32 7.12 6.86 -6.25
C VAL A 32 7.25 7.67 -4.96
N THR A 33 6.35 8.62 -4.75
CA THR A 33 6.33 9.41 -3.52
C THR A 33 5.71 8.61 -2.36
N PRO A 34 6.19 8.78 -1.11
CA PRO A 34 5.57 8.16 0.06
C PRO A 34 4.09 8.54 0.24
N GLY A 35 3.71 9.75 -0.21
CA GLY A 35 2.32 10.21 -0.22
C GLY A 35 1.42 9.37 -1.12
N LEU A 36 1.92 8.96 -2.30
CA LEU A 36 1.18 8.11 -3.23
C LEU A 36 0.92 6.72 -2.63
N ILE A 37 1.94 6.09 -2.04
CA ILE A 37 1.77 4.80 -1.35
C ILE A 37 0.76 4.93 -0.21
N SER A 38 0.83 6.00 0.58
CA SER A 38 -0.15 6.25 1.64
C SER A 38 -1.58 6.40 1.11
N GLN A 39 -1.78 7.16 0.02
CA GLN A 39 -3.09 7.32 -0.62
C GLN A 39 -3.65 5.96 -1.10
N ILE A 40 -2.81 5.15 -1.74
CA ILE A 40 -3.16 3.81 -2.21
C ILE A 40 -3.54 2.91 -1.02
N GLU A 41 -2.72 2.84 0.04
CA GLU A 41 -2.99 2.01 1.22
C GLU A 41 -4.27 2.39 1.97
N HIS A 42 -4.67 3.67 1.92
CA HIS A 42 -5.90 4.17 2.55
C HIS A 42 -7.12 4.15 1.61
N GLY A 43 -6.98 3.66 0.38
CA GLY A 43 -8.08 3.61 -0.60
C GLY A 43 -8.56 4.99 -1.07
N ARG A 44 -7.73 6.04 -0.91
CA ARG A 44 -8.00 7.38 -1.45
C ARG A 44 -7.47 7.51 -2.88
N VAL A 45 -7.93 6.64 -3.76
CA VAL A 45 -7.80 6.87 -5.20
C VAL A 45 -9.24 6.90 -5.70
N SER A 46 -9.81 8.11 -5.72
CA SER A 46 -11.13 8.39 -6.30
C SER A 46 -11.00 8.69 -7.78
#